data_AF-A0A1Y3PL96-F1
#
_entry.id   AF-A0A1Y3PL96-F1
#
_cell.length_a   1.000
_cell.length_b   1.000
_cell.length_c   1.000
_cell.angle_alpha   90.00
_cell.angle_beta   90.00
_cell.angle_gamma   90.00
#
_symmetry.space_group_name_H-M   'P 1'
#
loop_
_entity.id
_entity.type
_entity.pdbx_description
1 polymer ?
#
loop_
_entity_poly.entity_id
_entity_poly.type
_entity_poly.pdbx_seq_one_letter_code
_entity_poly.pdbx_strand_id
1 'polypeptide(L)'
;MDLNILISTIITATAALVAIIGGFLVSRVITLAGEKQSIERRLKEIDNDLKIKTEMLENIENIILEEEINDFIIENCEDLITENKTPQELLCENDSFQLTEEDLTPHVEKLLSIKEIILDSIEKSGQFPDDFDDFVKNSGIKIDTNKTWYEAVYNTLLKIASQDSWNPLLMPPIHSTSDVIEYRDKRRERDRLKNEVQVLTARKIEQEKILNEYGKPTGLWSGLFVLIYSCIVGIAYPSLLLPYPEGTYNDEKTKWLLIGLFFSALFAIFAYLVISMYKLTQRK
;
A
#
# COMPACT_ATOMS: atom_id res chain seq x y z
N MET A 1 11.78 13.24 69.43
CA MET A 1 12.08 12.33 68.31
C MET A 1 13.29 12.91 67.63
N ASP A 2 14.35 12.12 67.45
CA ASP A 2 15.54 12.58 66.72
C ASP A 2 15.15 12.92 65.28
N LEU A 3 15.34 14.18 64.89
CA LEU A 3 14.94 14.67 63.58
C LEU A 3 15.76 14.01 62.47
N ASN A 4 16.99 13.58 62.77
CA ASN A 4 17.81 12.81 61.84
C ASN A 4 17.17 11.45 61.52
N ILE A 5 16.60 10.78 62.53
CA ILE A 5 15.88 9.50 62.35
C ILE A 5 14.62 9.72 61.51
N LEU A 6 13.85 10.79 61.77
CA LEU A 6 12.66 11.12 60.98
C LEU A 6 13.00 11.39 59.52
N ILE A 7 13.99 12.26 59.27
CA ILE A 7 14.44 12.63 57.92
C ILE A 7 14.92 11.38 57.17
N SER A 8 15.76 10.56 57.81
CA SER A 8 16.27 9.31 57.21
C SER A 8 15.13 8.35 56.88
N THR A 9 14.14 8.20 57.77
CA THR A 9 12.98 7.33 57.53
C THR A 9 12.12 7.83 56.36
N ILE A 10 11.89 9.15 56.26
CA ILE A 10 11.15 9.77 55.14
C ILE A 10 11.88 9.53 53.82
N ILE A 11 13.20 9.73 53.80
CA ILE A 11 14.04 9.49 52.61
C ILE A 11 13.93 8.03 52.18
N THR A 12 14.16 7.09 53.11
CA THR A 12 14.13 5.65 52.78
C THR A 12 12.75 5.19 52.30
N ALA A 13 11.67 5.61 52.97
CA ALA A 13 10.31 5.25 52.57
C ALA A 13 9.93 5.83 51.21
N THR A 14 10.26 7.11 50.97
CA THR A 14 9.98 7.76 49.67
C THR A 14 10.80 7.11 48.55
N ALA A 15 12.08 6.83 48.79
CA ALA A 15 12.95 6.18 47.82
C ALA A 15 12.44 4.79 47.42
N ALA A 16 12.01 3.98 48.40
CA ALA A 16 11.41 2.68 48.12
C ALA A 16 10.15 2.79 47.25
N LEU A 17 9.29 3.76 47.56
CA LEU A 17 8.04 3.96 46.84
C LEU A 17 8.28 4.46 45.41
N VAL A 18 9.13 5.47 45.23
CA VAL A 18 9.57 5.97 43.92
C VAL A 18 10.21 4.85 43.10
N ALA A 19 11.02 3.98 43.70
CA ALA A 19 11.66 2.87 42.99
C ALA A 19 10.63 1.89 42.41
N ILE A 20 9.62 1.50 43.20
CA ILE A 20 8.55 0.60 42.75
C ILE A 20 7.78 1.19 41.58
N ILE A 21 7.36 2.46 41.71
CA ILE A 21 6.52 3.11 40.69
C ILE A 21 7.33 3.51 39.46
N GLY A 22 8.58 3.94 39.65
CA GLY A 22 9.54 4.18 38.59
C GLY A 22 9.76 2.93 37.75
N GLY A 23 9.99 1.78 38.40
CA GLY A 23 10.11 0.49 37.71
C GLY A 23 8.87 0.13 36.90
N PHE A 24 7.68 0.30 37.48
CA PHE A 24 6.41 0.06 36.79
C PHE A 24 6.22 0.98 35.57
N LEU A 25 6.48 2.28 35.71
CA LEU A 25 6.33 3.24 34.61
C LEU A 25 7.32 2.96 33.48
N VAL A 26 8.58 2.71 33.80
CA VAL A 26 9.61 2.36 32.81
C VAL A 26 9.23 1.08 32.07
N SER A 27 8.78 0.04 32.79
CA SER A 27 8.30 -1.20 32.17
C SER A 27 7.16 -0.92 31.19
N ARG A 28 6.17 -0.12 31.58
CA ARG A 28 5.03 0.25 30.70
C ARG A 28 5.47 1.05 29.48
N VAL A 29 6.44 1.96 29.63
CA VAL A 29 7.03 2.71 28.50
C VAL A 29 7.65 1.74 27.50
N ILE A 30 8.48 0.80 27.98
CA ILE A 30 9.17 -0.17 27.13
C ILE A 30 8.15 -1.04 26.39
N THR A 31 7.13 -1.54 27.08
CA THR A 31 6.06 -2.33 26.45
C THR A 31 5.32 -1.55 25.38
N LEU A 32 4.91 -0.31 25.65
CA LEU A 32 4.21 0.54 24.68
C LEU A 32 5.11 0.87 23.47
N ALA A 33 6.40 1.13 23.71
CA ALA A 33 7.36 1.35 22.63
C ALA A 33 7.53 0.09 21.77
N GLY A 34 7.57 -1.10 22.38
CA GLY A 34 7.62 -2.37 21.67
C GLY A 34 6.35 -2.67 20.86
N GLU A 35 5.17 -2.43 21.44
CA GLU A 35 3.88 -2.54 20.74
C GLU A 35 3.83 -1.60 19.53
N LYS A 36 4.19 -0.32 19.74
CA LYS A 36 4.28 0.67 18.66
C LYS A 36 5.20 0.21 17.54
N GLN A 37 6.42 -0.21 17.87
CA GLN A 37 7.38 -0.65 16.86
C GLN A 37 6.94 -1.92 16.12
N SER A 38 6.21 -2.81 16.80
CA SER A 38 5.61 -3.99 16.15
C SER A 38 4.54 -3.58 15.13
N ILE A 39 3.69 -2.61 15.47
CA ILE A 39 2.67 -2.06 14.55
C ILE A 39 3.33 -1.37 13.37
N GLU A 40 4.35 -0.53 13.60
CA GLU A 40 5.10 0.14 12.53
C GLU A 40 5.74 -0.86 11.57
N ARG A 41 6.31 -1.95 12.09
CA ARG A 41 6.87 -3.02 11.25
C ARG A 41 5.79 -3.69 10.39
N ARG A 42 4.64 -4.00 10.97
CA ARG A 42 3.50 -4.60 10.23
C ARG A 42 2.96 -3.66 9.16
N LEU A 43 2.88 -2.36 9.43
CA LEU A 43 2.50 -1.36 8.43
C LEU A 43 3.47 -1.35 7.26
N LYS A 44 4.78 -1.38 7.55
CA LYS A 44 5.81 -1.45 6.50
C LYS A 44 5.71 -2.74 5.67
N GLU A 45 5.41 -3.86 6.30
CA GLU A 45 5.15 -5.14 5.59
C GLU A 45 3.93 -5.01 4.67
N ILE A 46 2.81 -4.48 5.17
CA ILE A 46 1.58 -4.25 4.39
C ILE A 46 1.83 -3.28 3.22
N ASP A 47 2.59 -2.21 3.44
CA ASP A 47 2.93 -1.24 2.39
C ASP A 47 3.75 -1.88 1.26
N ASN A 48 4.71 -2.74 1.61
CA ASN A 48 5.50 -3.45 0.62
C ASN A 48 4.63 -4.44 -0.17
N ASP A 49 3.77 -5.19 0.51
CA ASP A 49 2.84 -6.12 -0.13
C ASP A 49 1.85 -5.38 -1.04
N LEU A 50 1.31 -4.23 -0.59
CA LEU A 50 0.46 -3.38 -1.41
C LEU A 50 1.18 -2.92 -2.67
N LYS A 51 2.42 -2.47 -2.55
CA LYS A 51 3.22 -2.02 -3.70
C LYS A 51 3.36 -3.16 -4.72
N ILE A 52 3.83 -4.32 -4.29
CA ILE A 52 4.03 -5.49 -5.16
C ILE A 52 2.72 -5.90 -5.83
N LYS A 53 1.62 -5.98 -5.07
CA LYS A 53 0.33 -6.40 -5.59
C LYS A 53 -0.29 -5.38 -6.54
N THR A 54 -0.04 -4.10 -6.32
CA THR A 54 -0.47 -3.03 -7.24
C THR A 54 0.32 -3.11 -8.55
N GLU A 55 1.64 -3.30 -8.49
CA GLU A 55 2.46 -3.50 -9.70
C GLU A 55 2.03 -4.77 -10.47
N MET A 56 1.72 -5.86 -9.77
CA MET A 56 1.17 -7.08 -10.41
C MET A 56 -0.19 -6.83 -11.06
N LEU A 57 -1.06 -6.05 -10.40
CA LEU A 57 -2.38 -5.70 -10.93
C LEU A 57 -2.25 -4.84 -12.20
N GLU A 58 -1.39 -3.83 -12.17
CA GLU A 58 -1.12 -2.96 -13.33
C GLU A 58 -0.56 -3.78 -14.51
N ASN A 59 0.39 -4.67 -14.25
CA ASN A 59 0.95 -5.54 -15.29
C ASN A 59 -0.12 -6.45 -15.92
N ILE A 60 -1.00 -7.07 -15.14
CA ILE A 60 -2.03 -7.95 -15.70
C ILE A 60 -3.12 -7.16 -16.43
N GLU A 61 -3.45 -5.97 -15.96
CA GLU A 61 -4.37 -5.06 -16.66
C GLU A 61 -3.79 -4.64 -18.01
N ASN A 62 -2.49 -4.33 -18.08
CA ASN A 62 -1.81 -4.03 -19.34
C ASN A 62 -1.77 -5.23 -20.30
N ILE A 63 -1.49 -6.45 -19.82
CA ILE A 63 -1.51 -7.66 -20.66
C ILE A 63 -2.91 -7.91 -21.23
N ILE A 64 -3.95 -7.80 -20.39
CA ILE A 64 -5.34 -7.97 -20.84
C ILE A 64 -5.69 -6.91 -21.89
N LEU A 65 -5.28 -5.65 -21.67
CA LEU A 65 -5.53 -4.56 -22.61
C LEU A 65 -4.81 -4.77 -23.95
N GLU A 66 -3.54 -5.18 -23.94
CA GLU A 66 -2.78 -5.49 -25.17
C GLU A 66 -3.43 -6.63 -25.96
N GLU A 67 -3.93 -7.67 -25.28
CA GLU A 67 -4.65 -8.78 -25.89
C GLU A 67 -6.01 -8.33 -26.46
N GLU A 68 -6.79 -7.56 -25.71
CA GLU A 68 -8.08 -7.02 -26.18
C GLU A 68 -7.90 -6.12 -27.42
N ILE A 69 -6.86 -5.29 -27.45
CA ILE A 69 -6.53 -4.45 -28.62
C ILE A 69 -6.16 -5.33 -29.82
N ASN A 70 -5.34 -6.35 -29.59
CA ASN A 70 -4.91 -7.26 -30.64
C ASN A 70 -6.10 -8.02 -31.25
N ASP A 71 -6.98 -8.55 -30.40
CA ASP A 71 -8.19 -9.26 -30.83
C ASP A 71 -9.14 -8.32 -31.57
N PHE A 72 -9.35 -7.09 -31.06
CA PHE A 72 -10.17 -6.08 -31.75
C PHE A 72 -9.65 -5.77 -33.15
N ILE A 73 -8.34 -5.58 -33.30
CA ILE A 73 -7.71 -5.27 -34.58
C ILE A 73 -7.83 -6.44 -35.56
N ILE A 74 -7.64 -7.68 -35.09
CA ILE A 74 -7.73 -8.86 -35.94
C ILE A 74 -9.19 -9.10 -36.38
N GLU A 75 -10.16 -8.99 -35.46
CA GLU A 75 -11.57 -9.22 -35.76
C GLU A 75 -12.16 -8.15 -36.67
N ASN A 76 -11.77 -6.88 -36.51
CA ASN A 76 -12.31 -5.75 -37.29
C ASN A 76 -11.37 -5.27 -38.40
N CYS A 77 -10.33 -6.05 -38.74
CA CYS A 77 -9.32 -5.70 -39.74
C CYS A 77 -9.94 -5.37 -41.11
N GLU A 78 -10.91 -6.19 -41.54
CA GLU A 78 -11.59 -6.03 -42.82
C GLU A 78 -12.39 -4.73 -42.89
N ASP A 79 -13.12 -4.41 -41.83
CA ASP A 79 -13.93 -3.20 -41.73
C ASP A 79 -13.08 -1.92 -41.62
N LEU A 80 -11.98 -1.99 -40.87
CA LEU A 80 -11.02 -0.89 -40.73
C LEU A 80 -10.30 -0.59 -42.06
N ILE A 81 -9.95 -1.62 -42.83
CA ILE A 81 -9.16 -1.48 -44.06
C ILE A 81 -10.02 -1.17 -45.28
N THR A 82 -11.20 -1.78 -45.38
CA THR A 82 -12.03 -1.78 -46.58
C THR A 82 -13.11 -0.71 -46.51
N GLU A 83 -13.75 -0.57 -45.35
CA GLU A 83 -14.86 0.37 -45.14
C GLU A 83 -14.40 1.70 -44.54
N ASN A 84 -13.12 1.82 -44.11
CA ASN A 84 -12.56 2.98 -43.42
C ASN A 84 -13.43 3.42 -42.22
N LYS A 85 -14.06 2.46 -41.53
CA LYS A 85 -14.84 2.76 -40.33
C LYS A 85 -13.92 3.29 -39.23
N THR A 86 -14.44 4.23 -38.46
CA THR A 86 -13.71 4.79 -37.31
C THR A 86 -13.74 3.81 -36.12
N PRO A 87 -12.76 3.85 -35.21
CA PRO A 87 -12.77 3.02 -34.00
C PRO A 87 -14.05 3.19 -33.17
N GLN A 88 -14.61 4.41 -33.14
CA GLN A 88 -15.88 4.72 -32.47
C GLN A 88 -17.08 3.98 -33.06
N GLU A 89 -17.17 3.87 -34.38
CA GLU A 89 -18.28 3.19 -35.06
C GLU A 89 -18.24 1.69 -34.79
N LEU A 90 -17.05 1.09 -34.79
CA LEU A 90 -16.86 -0.35 -34.53
C LEU A 90 -17.09 -0.72 -33.07
N LEU A 91 -16.70 0.15 -32.13
CA LEU A 91 -17.02 -0.03 -30.70
C LEU A 91 -18.52 0.05 -30.42
N CYS A 92 -19.28 0.85 -31.18
CA CYS A 92 -20.74 0.93 -31.05
C CYS A 92 -21.46 -0.29 -31.64
N GLU A 93 -20.87 -0.96 -32.63
CA GLU A 93 -21.42 -2.17 -33.26
C GLU A 93 -21.08 -3.45 -32.46
N ASN A 94 -19.97 -3.45 -31.72
CA ASN A 94 -19.47 -4.59 -30.94
C ASN A 94 -19.21 -4.24 -29.47
N ASP A 95 -20.19 -4.50 -28.60
CA ASP A 95 -20.16 -4.26 -27.15
C ASP A 95 -19.27 -5.26 -26.36
N SER A 96 -18.49 -6.08 -27.08
CA SER A 96 -17.71 -7.20 -26.52
C SER A 96 -16.38 -6.76 -25.90
N PHE A 97 -15.85 -5.59 -26.29
CA PHE A 97 -14.56 -5.07 -25.86
C PHE A 97 -14.71 -3.97 -24.80
N GLN A 98 -13.87 -3.99 -23.76
CA GLN A 98 -13.84 -2.93 -22.72
C GLN A 98 -12.79 -1.86 -23.04
N LEU A 99 -12.65 -1.51 -24.32
CA LEU A 99 -11.65 -0.56 -24.82
C LEU A 99 -12.25 0.83 -24.98
N THR A 100 -11.45 1.86 -24.74
CA THR A 100 -11.82 3.24 -25.09
C THR A 100 -11.24 3.62 -26.44
N GLU A 101 -11.83 4.63 -27.07
CA GLU A 101 -11.31 5.18 -28.33
C GLU A 101 -9.88 5.72 -28.18
N GLU A 102 -9.55 6.31 -27.03
CA GLU A 102 -8.21 6.82 -26.73
C GLU A 102 -7.17 5.69 -26.73
N ASP A 103 -7.55 4.50 -26.25
CA ASP A 103 -6.69 3.32 -26.24
C ASP A 103 -6.50 2.72 -27.64
N LEU A 104 -7.48 2.88 -28.54
CA LEU A 104 -7.49 2.22 -29.87
C LEU A 104 -6.88 3.06 -30.98
N THR A 105 -7.07 4.38 -30.95
CA THR A 105 -6.64 5.32 -32.00
C THR A 105 -5.18 5.13 -32.44
N PRO A 106 -4.16 5.10 -31.54
CA PRO A 106 -2.77 4.96 -31.97
C PRO A 106 -2.47 3.60 -32.60
N HIS A 107 -3.20 2.56 -32.21
CA HIS A 107 -3.02 1.22 -32.76
C HIS A 107 -3.69 1.06 -34.12
N VAL A 108 -4.83 1.72 -34.34
CA VAL A 108 -5.51 1.78 -35.64
C VAL A 108 -4.71 2.61 -36.64
N GLU A 109 -4.15 3.75 -36.24
CA GLU A 109 -3.20 4.51 -37.08
C GLU A 109 -2.01 3.64 -37.49
N LYS A 110 -1.49 2.84 -36.56
CA LYS A 110 -0.41 1.89 -36.85
C LYS A 110 -0.85 0.82 -37.84
N LEU A 111 -2.05 0.26 -37.71
CA LEU A 111 -2.61 -0.69 -38.67
C LEU A 111 -2.70 -0.10 -40.09
N LEU A 112 -3.16 1.15 -40.22
CA LEU A 112 -3.23 1.85 -41.50
C LEU A 112 -1.85 2.11 -42.10
N SER A 113 -0.84 2.39 -41.27
CA SER A 113 0.55 2.50 -41.74
C SER A 113 1.09 1.17 -42.29
N ILE A 114 0.72 0.04 -41.68
CA ILE A 114 1.07 -1.31 -42.16
C ILE A 114 0.41 -1.56 -43.51
N LYS A 115 -0.86 -1.17 -43.70
CA LYS A 115 -1.57 -1.24 -44.98
C LYS A 115 -0.82 -0.49 -46.08
N GLU A 116 -0.37 0.74 -45.82
CA GLU A 116 0.38 1.53 -46.79
C GLU A 116 1.71 0.85 -47.19
N ILE A 117 2.45 0.30 -46.21
CA ILE A 117 3.71 -0.43 -46.46
C ILE A 117 3.49 -1.65 -47.35
N ILE A 118 2.43 -2.42 -47.07
CA ILE A 118 2.10 -3.64 -47.83
C ILE A 118 1.68 -3.27 -49.26
N LEU A 119 0.84 -2.24 -49.45
CA LEU A 119 0.43 -1.77 -50.77
C LEU A 119 1.62 -1.29 -51.62
N ASP A 120 2.49 -0.44 -51.06
CA ASP A 120 3.70 0.05 -51.76
C ASP A 120 4.64 -1.10 -52.15
N SER A 121 4.72 -2.14 -51.32
CA SER A 121 5.54 -3.33 -51.61
C SER A 121 4.94 -4.20 -52.71
N ILE A 122 3.61 -4.33 -52.77
CA ILE A 122 2.89 -5.06 -53.83
C ILE A 122 2.98 -4.33 -55.16
N GLU A 123 2.84 -3.00 -55.17
CA GLU A 123 3.01 -2.19 -56.38
C GLU A 123 4.41 -2.33 -56.99
N LYS A 124 5.44 -2.45 -56.14
CA LYS A 124 6.84 -2.63 -56.57
C LYS A 124 7.14 -4.05 -57.05
N SER A 125 6.56 -5.08 -56.45
CA SER A 125 6.81 -6.48 -56.82
C SER A 125 6.00 -6.90 -58.05
N GLY A 126 4.82 -6.29 -58.28
CA GLY A 126 3.92 -6.62 -59.39
C GLY A 126 3.33 -8.03 -59.34
N GLN A 127 3.57 -8.77 -58.25
CA GLN A 127 3.04 -10.10 -57.99
C GLN A 127 2.42 -10.13 -56.60
N PHE A 128 1.29 -10.82 -56.47
CA PHE A 128 0.60 -11.06 -55.23
C PHE A 128 0.77 -12.54 -54.87
N PRO A 129 1.76 -12.90 -54.03
CA PRO A 129 1.95 -14.29 -53.60
C PRO A 129 0.74 -14.84 -52.83
N ASP A 130 0.48 -16.13 -52.95
CA ASP A 130 -0.63 -16.75 -52.20
C ASP A 130 -0.30 -16.93 -50.70
N ASP A 131 0.98 -16.86 -50.32
CA ASP A 131 1.46 -17.05 -48.96
C ASP A 131 2.20 -15.82 -48.41
N PHE A 132 1.89 -15.45 -47.17
CA PHE A 132 2.45 -14.29 -46.48
C PHE A 132 3.95 -14.47 -46.20
N ASP A 133 4.40 -15.67 -45.81
CA ASP A 133 5.81 -15.93 -45.52
C ASP A 133 6.68 -15.82 -46.80
N ASP A 134 6.13 -16.20 -47.94
CA ASP A 134 6.78 -16.03 -49.24
C ASP A 134 6.75 -14.57 -49.70
N PHE A 135 5.67 -13.83 -49.41
CA PHE A 135 5.63 -12.38 -49.63
C PHE A 135 6.71 -11.64 -48.82
N VAL A 136 6.88 -11.93 -47.54
CA VAL A 136 7.90 -11.29 -46.68
C VAL A 136 9.32 -11.57 -47.18
N LYS A 137 9.61 -12.82 -47.59
CA LYS A 137 10.92 -13.19 -48.15
C LYS A 137 11.23 -12.47 -49.46
N ASN A 138 10.24 -12.28 -50.31
CA ASN A 138 10.41 -11.70 -51.65
C ASN A 138 10.39 -10.16 -51.64
N SER A 139 9.67 -9.54 -50.72
CA SER A 139 9.51 -8.08 -50.61
C SER A 139 10.60 -7.40 -49.75
N GLY A 140 11.28 -8.15 -48.89
CA GLY A 140 12.34 -7.61 -48.01
C GLY A 140 11.81 -6.67 -46.91
N ILE A 141 10.51 -6.73 -46.61
CA ILE A 141 9.89 -5.92 -45.55
C ILE A 141 10.49 -6.29 -44.19
N LYS A 142 10.96 -5.28 -43.46
CA LYS A 142 11.30 -5.43 -42.04
C LYS A 142 10.02 -5.32 -41.23
N ILE A 143 9.58 -6.45 -40.68
CA ILE A 143 8.49 -6.50 -39.71
C ILE A 143 8.99 -5.83 -38.42
N ASP A 144 8.48 -4.64 -38.10
CA ASP A 144 8.82 -3.95 -36.84
C ASP A 144 7.93 -4.38 -35.67
N THR A 145 6.71 -4.85 -35.97
CA THR A 145 5.65 -5.10 -34.99
C THR A 145 5.12 -6.54 -35.04
N ASN A 146 4.05 -6.81 -34.29
CA ASN A 146 3.30 -8.05 -34.25
C ASN A 146 3.05 -8.61 -35.66
N LYS A 147 3.70 -9.74 -35.99
CA LYS A 147 3.61 -10.41 -37.31
C LYS A 147 2.16 -10.63 -37.73
N THR A 148 1.31 -10.94 -36.74
CA THR A 148 -0.12 -11.21 -36.89
C THR A 148 -0.88 -10.06 -37.53
N TRP A 149 -0.48 -8.80 -37.28
CA TRP A 149 -1.14 -7.63 -37.88
C TRP A 149 -0.78 -7.47 -39.35
N TYR A 150 0.49 -7.68 -39.70
CA TYR A 150 0.93 -7.67 -41.10
C TYR A 150 0.24 -8.77 -41.90
N GLU A 151 0.13 -9.95 -41.31
CA GLU A 151 -0.55 -11.09 -41.91
C GLU A 151 -2.06 -10.84 -42.07
N ALA A 152 -2.73 -10.28 -41.04
CA ALA A 152 -4.14 -9.92 -41.12
C ALA A 152 -4.42 -8.88 -42.22
N VAL A 153 -3.60 -7.83 -42.32
CA VAL A 153 -3.69 -6.80 -43.36
C VAL A 153 -3.45 -7.42 -44.74
N TYR A 154 -2.40 -8.23 -44.89
CA TYR A 154 -2.07 -8.89 -46.15
C TYR A 154 -3.20 -9.80 -46.64
N ASN A 155 -3.73 -10.65 -45.76
CA ASN A 155 -4.82 -11.56 -46.08
C ASN A 155 -6.10 -10.80 -46.45
N THR A 156 -6.38 -9.69 -45.78
CA THR A 156 -7.50 -8.81 -46.12
C THR A 156 -7.33 -8.22 -47.52
N LEU A 157 -6.14 -7.69 -47.85
CA LEU A 157 -5.86 -7.15 -49.18
C LEU A 157 -5.89 -8.23 -50.27
N LEU A 158 -5.38 -9.44 -49.99
CA LEU A 158 -5.43 -10.59 -50.89
C LEU A 158 -6.87 -11.00 -51.21
N LYS A 159 -7.73 -11.04 -50.18
CA LYS A 159 -9.17 -11.35 -50.30
C LYS A 159 -9.88 -10.32 -51.19
N ILE A 160 -9.54 -9.04 -51.05
CA ILE A 160 -10.08 -7.96 -51.90
C ILE A 160 -9.59 -8.09 -53.35
N ALA A 161 -8.31 -8.37 -53.56
CA ALA A 161 -7.73 -8.53 -54.89
C ALA A 161 -8.27 -9.78 -55.62
N SER A 162 -8.64 -10.81 -54.86
CA SER A 162 -9.14 -12.10 -55.32
C SER A 162 -10.68 -12.14 -55.32
N GLN A 163 -11.32 -11.24 -56.07
CA GLN A 163 -12.79 -11.20 -56.25
C GLN A 163 -13.31 -12.48 -56.95
N ASP A 164 -13.45 -13.61 -56.22
CA ASP A 164 -14.43 -14.72 -56.43
C ASP A 164 -14.02 -16.08 -55.82
N SER A 165 -12.85 -16.19 -55.19
CA SER A 165 -12.41 -17.47 -54.62
C SER A 165 -12.74 -17.55 -53.12
N TRP A 166 -13.87 -18.18 -52.77
CA TRP A 166 -14.09 -18.70 -51.42
C TRP A 166 -13.03 -19.78 -51.13
N ASN A 167 -11.96 -19.41 -50.44
CA ASN A 167 -10.92 -20.34 -50.02
C ASN A 167 -11.05 -20.58 -48.51
N PRO A 168 -11.46 -21.79 -48.04
CA PRO A 168 -11.67 -22.09 -46.62
C PRO A 168 -10.41 -21.96 -45.74
N LEU A 169 -9.24 -21.96 -46.38
CA LEU A 169 -7.93 -21.75 -45.74
C LEU A 169 -7.67 -20.29 -45.35
N LEU A 170 -8.48 -19.34 -45.82
CA LEU A 170 -8.35 -17.91 -45.54
C LEU A 170 -9.28 -17.43 -44.40
N MET A 171 -9.93 -18.34 -43.68
CA MET A 171 -10.68 -17.97 -42.48
C MET A 171 -9.69 -17.50 -41.40
N PRO A 172 -9.99 -16.39 -40.68
CA PRO A 172 -9.21 -16.03 -39.52
C PRO A 172 -9.17 -17.22 -38.55
N PRO A 173 -8.05 -17.45 -37.86
CA PRO A 173 -7.94 -18.55 -36.93
C PRO A 173 -9.09 -18.45 -35.91
N ILE A 174 -9.91 -19.50 -35.82
CA ILE A 174 -10.91 -19.62 -34.76
C ILE A 174 -10.12 -19.65 -33.45
N HIS A 175 -10.35 -18.68 -32.56
CA HIS A 175 -9.74 -18.66 -31.23
C HIS A 175 -9.83 -20.06 -30.63
N SER A 176 -8.66 -20.61 -30.32
CA SER A 176 -8.63 -21.97 -29.80
C SER A 176 -9.32 -21.98 -28.44
N THR A 177 -9.92 -23.11 -28.06
CA THR A 177 -10.46 -23.26 -26.70
C THR A 177 -9.40 -23.00 -25.62
N SER A 178 -8.11 -23.08 -25.96
CA SER A 178 -6.99 -22.71 -25.09
C SER A 178 -6.95 -21.22 -24.82
N ASP A 179 -7.09 -20.38 -25.85
CA ASP A 179 -6.99 -18.91 -25.75
C ASP A 179 -8.13 -18.33 -24.91
N VAL A 180 -9.35 -18.87 -25.08
CA VAL A 180 -10.53 -18.49 -24.27
C VAL A 180 -10.36 -18.86 -22.79
N ILE A 181 -9.70 -19.99 -22.50
CA ILE A 181 -9.40 -20.42 -21.12
C ILE A 181 -8.32 -19.51 -20.52
N GLU A 182 -7.25 -19.23 -21.26
CA GLU A 182 -6.15 -18.37 -20.82
C GLU A 182 -6.64 -16.96 -20.49
N TYR A 183 -7.43 -16.35 -21.38
CA TYR A 183 -8.01 -15.03 -21.17
C TYR A 183 -8.93 -14.98 -19.93
N ARG A 184 -9.78 -16.00 -19.76
CA ARG A 184 -10.63 -16.13 -18.57
C ARG A 184 -9.81 -16.24 -17.28
N ASP A 185 -8.70 -16.96 -17.32
CA ASP A 185 -7.83 -17.14 -16.16
C ASP A 185 -7.08 -15.85 -15.80
N LYS A 186 -6.63 -15.07 -16.80
CA LYS A 186 -6.07 -13.72 -16.58
C LYS A 186 -7.09 -12.76 -15.94
N ARG A 187 -8.34 -12.74 -16.43
CA ARG A 187 -9.41 -11.93 -15.79
C ARG A 187 -9.68 -12.34 -14.35
N ARG A 188 -9.70 -13.65 -14.06
CA ARG A 188 -9.84 -14.15 -12.68
C ARG A 188 -8.68 -13.73 -11.79
N GLU A 189 -7.46 -13.77 -12.31
CA GLU A 189 -6.27 -13.33 -11.60
C GLU A 189 -6.29 -11.82 -11.32
N ARG A 190 -6.71 -11.00 -12.29
CA ARG A 190 -6.94 -9.56 -12.09
C ARG A 190 -7.94 -9.30 -10.96
N ASP A 191 -9.10 -9.97 -10.98
CA ASP A 191 -10.13 -9.80 -9.95
C ASP A 191 -9.64 -10.25 -8.57
N ARG A 192 -8.86 -11.34 -8.52
CA ARG A 192 -8.21 -11.80 -7.29
C ARG A 192 -7.22 -10.74 -6.77
N LEU A 193 -6.33 -10.23 -7.60
CA LEU A 193 -5.35 -9.20 -7.21
C LEU A 193 -6.03 -7.93 -6.73
N LYS A 194 -7.08 -7.48 -7.42
CA LYS A 194 -7.89 -6.32 -7.03
C LYS A 194 -8.51 -6.50 -5.64
N ASN A 195 -9.06 -7.69 -5.36
CA ASN A 195 -9.60 -8.02 -4.04
C ASN A 195 -8.49 -8.06 -2.97
N GLU A 196 -7.33 -8.66 -3.28
CA GLU A 196 -6.17 -8.69 -2.37
C GLU A 196 -5.69 -7.27 -2.01
N VAL A 197 -5.58 -6.37 -3.01
CA VAL A 197 -5.23 -4.96 -2.80
C VAL A 197 -6.25 -4.27 -1.90
N GLN A 198 -7.55 -4.41 -2.15
CA GLN A 198 -8.60 -3.80 -1.31
C GLN A 198 -8.52 -4.28 0.14
N VAL A 199 -8.33 -5.58 0.37
CA VAL A 199 -8.20 -6.15 1.71
C VAL A 199 -6.96 -5.59 2.41
N LEU A 200 -5.82 -5.49 1.72
CA LEU A 200 -4.59 -4.93 2.28
C LEU A 200 -4.74 -3.43 2.58
N THR A 201 -5.40 -2.66 1.73
CA THR A 201 -5.70 -1.23 1.97
C THR A 201 -6.56 -1.06 3.22
N ALA A 202 -7.61 -1.87 3.37
CA ALA A 202 -8.45 -1.84 4.57
C ALA A 202 -7.65 -2.16 5.84
N ARG A 203 -6.79 -3.18 5.80
CA ARG A 203 -5.89 -3.54 6.91
C ARG A 203 -4.90 -2.44 7.24
N LYS A 204 -4.34 -1.76 6.23
CA LYS A 204 -3.45 -0.61 6.43
C LYS A 204 -4.16 0.49 7.21
N ILE A 205 -5.37 0.87 6.78
CA ILE A 205 -6.17 1.91 7.44
C ILE A 205 -6.44 1.55 8.90
N GLU A 206 -6.79 0.29 9.18
CA GLU A 206 -7.00 -0.18 10.56
C GLU A 206 -5.73 -0.07 11.41
N GLN A 207 -4.58 -0.53 10.90
CA GLN A 207 -3.31 -0.46 11.61
C GLN A 207 -2.84 1.00 11.82
N GLU A 208 -3.04 1.88 10.85
CA GLU A 208 -2.75 3.32 10.99
C GLU A 208 -3.61 3.98 12.05
N LYS A 209 -4.90 3.59 12.12
CA LYS A 209 -5.80 4.06 13.18
C LYS A 209 -5.29 3.62 14.56
N ILE A 210 -4.93 2.34 14.71
CA ILE A 210 -4.34 1.81 15.94
C ILE A 210 -3.05 2.58 16.29
N LEU A 211 -2.14 2.78 15.32
CA LEU A 211 -0.89 3.50 15.54
C LEU A 211 -1.13 4.95 16.02
N ASN A 212 -2.08 5.65 15.40
CA ASN A 212 -2.45 7.01 15.78
C ASN A 212 -3.04 7.11 17.20
N GLU A 213 -3.79 6.08 17.63
CA GLU A 213 -4.29 5.97 19.00
C GLU A 213 -3.15 5.69 20.00
N TYR A 214 -2.19 4.83 19.63
CA TYR A 214 -1.00 4.51 20.43
C TYR A 214 0.00 5.68 20.54
N GLY A 215 0.06 6.55 19.52
CA GLY A 215 0.95 7.71 19.47
C GLY A 215 0.73 8.74 20.59
N LYS A 216 -0.37 8.63 21.36
CA LYS A 216 -0.67 9.49 22.50
C LYS A 216 -0.80 8.68 23.80
N PRO A 217 0.31 8.27 24.44
CA PRO A 217 0.26 7.62 25.75
C PRO A 217 -0.24 8.63 26.80
N THR A 218 -1.55 8.74 26.94
CA THR A 218 -2.20 9.64 27.89
C THR A 218 -1.90 9.18 29.31
N GLY A 219 -1.25 10.03 30.11
CA GLY A 219 -1.01 9.78 31.53
C GLY A 219 0.40 9.31 31.89
N LEU A 220 1.27 9.06 30.91
CA LEU A 220 2.66 8.67 31.18
C LEU A 220 3.50 9.86 31.64
N TRP A 221 3.38 10.99 30.92
CA TRP A 221 4.01 12.25 31.30
C TRP A 221 3.59 12.74 32.69
N SER A 222 2.30 12.64 33.04
CA SER A 222 1.84 13.00 34.39
C SER A 222 2.44 12.10 35.47
N GLY A 223 2.66 10.80 35.17
CA GLY A 223 3.34 9.90 36.09
C GLY A 223 4.80 10.29 36.32
N LEU A 224 5.50 10.67 35.24
CA LEU A 224 6.87 11.16 35.33
C LEU A 224 6.97 12.44 36.18
N PHE A 225 6.06 13.40 36.00
CA PHE A 225 6.03 14.62 36.82
C PHE A 225 5.79 14.31 38.31
N VAL A 226 4.88 13.39 38.61
CA VAL A 226 4.59 12.97 39.99
C VAL A 226 5.80 12.29 40.63
N LEU A 227 6.54 11.47 39.87
CA LEU A 227 7.79 10.88 40.35
C LEU A 227 8.86 11.94 40.62
N ILE A 228 9.09 12.87 39.69
CA ILE A 228 10.08 13.95 39.86
C ILE A 228 9.73 14.79 41.09
N TYR A 229 8.46 15.19 41.23
CA TYR A 229 7.98 15.91 42.41
C TYR A 229 8.27 15.14 43.70
N SER A 230 7.96 13.85 43.73
CA SER A 230 8.15 13.00 44.92
C SER A 230 9.63 12.81 45.27
N CYS A 231 10.50 12.70 44.27
CA CYS A 231 11.95 12.70 44.47
C CYS A 231 12.44 14.01 45.10
N ILE A 232 11.97 15.16 44.60
CA ILE A 232 12.39 16.45 45.12
C ILE A 232 11.92 16.63 46.57
N VAL A 233 10.65 16.37 46.83
CA VAL A 233 10.00 16.68 48.11
C VAL A 233 10.32 15.67 49.21
N GLY A 234 10.41 14.37 48.89
CA GLY A 234 10.62 13.32 49.89
C GLY A 234 12.04 12.76 49.95
N ILE A 235 12.93 13.11 49.01
CA ILE A 235 14.33 12.64 49.01
C ILE A 235 15.31 13.83 48.99
N ALA A 236 15.29 14.66 47.94
CA ALA A 236 16.30 15.70 47.75
C ALA A 236 16.22 16.77 48.84
N TYR A 237 15.02 17.30 49.11
CA TYR A 237 14.83 18.34 50.12
C TYR A 237 15.17 17.87 51.54
N PRO A 238 14.69 16.71 52.03
CA PRO A 238 15.10 16.21 53.34
C PRO A 238 16.59 15.85 53.42
N SER A 239 17.20 15.37 52.32
CA SER A 239 18.63 15.02 52.28
C SER A 239 19.53 16.24 52.49
N LEU A 240 19.15 17.41 51.96
CA LEU A 240 19.88 18.67 52.17
C LEU A 240 19.88 19.15 53.64
N LEU A 241 18.99 18.62 54.47
CA LEU A 241 18.92 18.91 55.90
C LEU A 241 19.83 18.01 56.74
N LEU A 242 20.47 16.99 56.16
CA LEU A 242 21.39 16.09 56.86
C LEU A 242 22.85 16.52 56.69
N PRO A 243 23.67 16.49 57.77
CA PRO A 243 23.30 16.24 59.16
C PRO A 243 22.52 17.43 59.76
N TYR A 244 21.45 17.17 60.52
CA TYR A 244 20.61 18.25 61.06
C TYR A 244 21.30 18.96 62.23
N PRO A 245 21.64 20.26 62.12
CA PRO A 245 22.32 20.97 63.19
C PRO A 245 21.34 21.34 64.32
N GLU A 246 21.67 20.95 65.55
CA GLU A 246 20.85 21.28 66.73
C GLU A 246 20.88 22.80 67.01
N GLY A 247 19.71 23.40 67.25
CA GLY A 247 19.58 24.79 67.70
C GLY A 247 19.64 25.89 66.64
N THR A 248 19.78 25.55 65.34
CA THR A 248 19.79 26.55 64.24
C THR A 248 18.40 26.84 63.68
N TYR A 249 17.47 25.88 63.80
CA TYR A 249 16.12 25.94 63.23
C TYR A 249 15.06 25.73 64.31
N ASN A 250 13.80 26.03 63.97
CA ASN A 250 12.67 25.65 64.81
C ASN A 250 12.31 24.18 64.53
N ASP A 251 12.73 23.29 65.42
CA ASP A 251 12.59 21.84 65.29
C ASP A 251 11.13 21.40 65.11
N GLU A 252 10.19 22.03 65.84
CA GLU A 252 8.77 21.70 65.72
C GLU A 252 8.20 22.08 64.35
N LYS A 253 8.51 23.28 63.86
CA LYS A 253 8.04 23.73 62.53
C LYS A 253 8.63 22.87 61.42
N THR A 254 9.91 22.56 61.50
CA THR A 254 10.63 21.75 60.51
C THR A 254 10.06 20.33 60.46
N LYS A 255 9.79 19.73 61.62
CA LYS A 255 9.15 18.42 61.74
C LYS A 255 7.79 18.38 61.04
N TRP A 256 6.89 19.31 61.36
CA TRP A 256 5.56 19.34 60.75
C TRP A 256 5.60 19.62 59.24
N LEU A 257 6.52 20.47 58.80
CA LEU A 257 6.75 20.73 57.38
C LEU A 257 7.19 19.46 56.64
N LEU A 258 8.19 18.74 57.16
CA LEU A 258 8.68 17.49 56.55
C LEU A 258 7.61 16.40 56.49
N ILE A 259 6.82 16.26 57.56
CA ILE A 259 5.69 15.33 57.59
C ILE A 259 4.64 15.73 56.54
N GLY A 260 4.29 17.02 56.46
CA GLY A 260 3.35 17.53 55.45
C GLY A 260 3.82 17.30 54.02
N LEU A 261 5.10 17.55 53.75
CA LEU A 261 5.74 17.29 52.47
C LEU A 261 5.72 15.80 52.09
N PHE A 262 6.02 14.92 53.05
CA PHE A 262 5.95 13.47 52.86
C PHE A 262 4.53 13.01 52.50
N PHE A 263 3.52 13.42 53.26
CA PHE A 263 2.12 13.08 52.97
C PHE A 263 1.63 13.69 51.66
N SER A 264 2.13 14.88 51.27
CA SER A 264 1.84 15.49 49.96
C SER A 264 2.38 14.63 48.81
N ALA A 265 3.63 14.17 48.90
CA ALA A 265 4.22 13.26 47.93
C ALA A 265 3.44 11.94 47.85
N LEU A 266 3.09 11.36 49.01
CA LEU A 266 2.29 10.14 49.10
C LEU A 266 0.92 10.31 48.41
N PHE A 267 0.22 11.41 48.72
CA PHE A 267 -1.08 11.72 48.13
C PHE A 267 -1.00 11.92 46.63
N ALA A 268 0.00 12.67 46.13
CA ALA A 268 0.19 12.90 44.71
C ALA A 268 0.36 11.58 43.94
N ILE A 269 1.12 10.65 44.52
CA ILE A 269 1.31 9.32 43.94
C ILE A 269 0.03 8.50 43.95
N PHE A 270 -0.67 8.40 45.08
CA PHE A 270 -1.92 7.63 45.15
C PHE A 270 -2.99 8.21 44.23
N ALA A 271 -3.13 9.53 44.18
CA ALA A 271 -4.03 10.21 43.25
C ALA A 271 -3.69 9.86 41.80
N TYR A 272 -2.40 9.88 41.44
CA TYR A 272 -1.96 9.46 40.11
C TYR A 272 -2.34 8.01 39.81
N LEU A 273 -2.09 7.08 40.74
CA LEU A 273 -2.43 5.66 40.55
C LEU A 273 -3.94 5.45 40.37
N VAL A 274 -4.77 6.11 41.19
CA VAL A 274 -6.23 6.03 41.09
C VAL A 274 -6.72 6.59 39.75
N ILE A 275 -6.22 7.75 39.33
CA ILE A 275 -6.60 8.36 38.04
C ILE A 275 -6.14 7.49 36.87
N SER A 276 -4.92 6.96 36.94
CA SER A 276 -4.36 6.08 35.91
C SER A 276 -5.19 4.80 35.78
N MET A 277 -5.53 4.17 36.90
CA MET A 277 -6.37 2.98 36.95
C MET A 277 -7.78 3.25 36.42
N TYR A 278 -8.41 4.36 36.83
CA TYR A 278 -9.73 4.75 36.36
C TYR A 278 -9.78 4.99 34.84
N LYS A 279 -8.77 5.69 34.30
CA LYS A 279 -8.64 5.91 32.85
C LYS A 279 -8.49 4.61 32.06
N LEU A 280 -7.81 3.62 32.62
CA LEU A 280 -7.67 2.30 32.01
C LEU A 280 -8.99 1.52 32.03
N THR A 281 -9.82 1.67 33.07
CA THR A 281 -11.11 0.96 33.17
C THR A 281 -12.23 1.57 32.31
N GLN A 282 -12.20 2.88 32.03
CA GLN A 282 -13.23 3.55 31.24
C GLN A 282 -13.00 3.56 29.73
N ARG A 283 -11.82 3.17 29.23
CA ARG A 283 -11.59 2.95 27.80
C ARG A 283 -12.07 1.55 27.40
N LYS A 284 -13.39 1.38 27.33
CA LYS A 284 -14.05 0.33 26.56
C LYS A 284 -14.86 0.98 25.44
#